data_AF-A0A8I1TE47-F1
#
_entry.id   AF-A0A8I1TE47-F1
#
_cell.length_a   1.000
_cell.length_b   1.000
_cell.length_c   1.000
_cell.angle_alpha   90.00
_cell.angle_beta   90.00
_cell.angle_gamma   90.00
#
_symmetry.space_group_name_H-M   'P 1'
#
loop_
_entity.id
_entity.type
_entity.pdbx_description
1 polymer ?
#
loop_
_entity_poly.entity_id
_entity_poly.type
_entity_poly.pdbx_seq_one_letter_code
_entity_poly.pdbx_strand_id
1 'polypeptide(L)'
;MPSGEATGASINFAHQARDAQHVSGYSKAILANCMRVAGVQSITITSTYRSPKDQGRVMLDNASRESGWMYKEHGHAVEKIARDSLSANRRVQDGLAKGFDPQRPLPGPAKSHAETQSEMILKIHELERKFGVGCVSKHQTDPKKINVIDIDPKSVKPFSALAPFIKALTGDQHVERIGLPGGARKYSKKHFVESVGCLHVEIPQMPAVPDRKIRVDNIA
;
A
#
# COMPACT_ATOMS: atom_id res chain seq x y z
N MET A 1 2.45 44.17 13.81
CA MET A 1 3.05 42.86 14.16
C MET A 1 2.30 41.79 13.37
N PRO A 2 2.85 41.20 12.30
CA PRO A 2 2.20 40.07 11.66
C PRO A 2 2.68 38.79 12.36
N SER A 3 1.81 38.21 13.20
CA SER A 3 1.93 36.84 13.69
C SER A 3 1.51 35.88 12.58
N GLY A 4 2.42 35.62 11.64
CA GLY A 4 2.24 34.57 10.65
C GLY A 4 2.58 33.22 11.27
N GLU A 5 1.60 32.53 11.85
CA GLU A 5 1.71 31.09 12.07
C GLU A 5 1.96 30.43 10.71
N ALA A 6 3.10 29.77 10.54
CA ALA A 6 3.29 28.87 9.42
C ALA A 6 2.26 27.74 9.58
N THR A 7 1.16 27.82 8.83
CA THR A 7 0.16 26.75 8.72
C THR A 7 0.87 25.49 8.23
N GLY A 8 1.26 24.63 9.16
CA GLY A 8 2.03 23.43 8.89
C GLY A 8 1.25 22.48 7.99
N ALA A 9 1.89 22.02 6.92
CA ALA A 9 1.30 21.05 6.02
C ALA A 9 0.90 19.77 6.79
N SER A 10 -0.35 19.34 6.66
CA SER A 10 -0.94 18.25 7.44
C SER A 10 -0.84 16.90 6.73
N ILE A 11 -0.27 15.90 7.40
CA ILE A 11 -0.22 14.51 6.92
C ILE A 11 -1.19 13.68 7.75
N ASN A 12 -2.31 13.32 7.14
CA ASN A 12 -3.37 12.53 7.77
C ASN A 12 -3.25 11.05 7.36
N PHE A 13 -3.89 10.17 8.11
CA PHE A 13 -3.99 8.75 7.80
C PHE A 13 -5.46 8.33 7.76
N ALA A 14 -5.85 7.55 6.76
CA ALA A 14 -7.20 6.95 6.71
C ALA A 14 -7.46 6.06 7.94
N HIS A 15 -6.41 5.43 8.47
CA HIS A 15 -6.48 4.65 9.71
C HIS A 15 -5.32 5.04 10.66
N GLN A 16 -5.47 6.16 11.35
CA GLN A 16 -4.43 6.76 12.23
C GLN A 16 -3.76 5.75 13.17
N ALA A 17 -4.54 5.04 13.99
CA ALA A 17 -3.99 4.12 15.00
C ALA A 17 -3.21 2.94 14.40
N ARG A 18 -3.60 2.49 13.19
CA ARG A 18 -2.99 1.35 12.52
C ARG A 18 -1.73 1.76 11.75
N ASP A 19 -1.83 2.83 10.98
CA ASP A 19 -0.89 3.13 9.90
C ASP A 19 0.20 4.13 10.33
N ALA A 20 -0.10 5.07 11.23
CA ALA A 20 0.81 6.18 11.55
C ALA A 20 2.13 5.73 12.19
N GLN A 21 2.13 4.58 12.87
CA GLN A 21 3.30 3.96 13.50
C GLN A 21 4.28 3.35 12.50
N HIS A 22 3.83 3.03 11.28
CA HIS A 22 4.65 2.40 10.25
C HIS A 22 5.34 3.40 9.33
N VAL A 23 4.99 4.69 9.44
CA VAL A 23 5.66 5.78 8.72
C VAL A 23 6.58 6.51 9.68
N SER A 24 7.87 6.46 9.39
CA SER A 24 8.92 7.05 10.23
C SER A 24 8.85 8.58 10.24
N GLY A 25 9.45 9.19 11.27
CA GLY A 25 9.65 10.64 11.31
C GLY A 25 10.45 11.15 10.11
N TYR A 26 11.44 10.38 9.65
CA TYR A 26 12.25 10.68 8.47
C TYR A 26 11.38 10.79 7.19
N SER A 27 10.52 9.80 6.93
CA SER A 27 9.61 9.83 5.78
C SER A 27 8.61 10.98 5.87
N LYS A 28 8.07 11.26 7.07
CA LYS A 28 7.17 12.41 7.30
C LYS A 28 7.87 13.74 7.00
N ALA A 29 9.14 13.89 7.38
CA ALA A 29 9.93 15.09 7.10
C ALA A 29 10.16 15.29 5.59
N ILE A 30 10.49 14.22 4.87
CA ILE A 30 10.63 14.27 3.39
C ILE A 30 9.31 14.69 2.74
N LEU A 31 8.21 14.03 3.11
CA LEU A 31 6.88 14.37 2.59
C LEU A 31 6.50 15.81 2.89
N ALA A 32 6.70 16.28 4.13
CA ALA A 32 6.42 17.65 4.53
C ALA A 32 7.25 18.68 3.75
N ASN A 33 8.53 18.38 3.46
CA ASN A 33 9.35 19.24 2.62
C ASN A 33 8.85 19.28 1.17
N CYS A 34 8.52 18.14 0.57
CA CYS A 34 7.95 18.08 -0.78
C CYS A 34 6.59 18.82 -0.82
N MET A 35 5.75 18.66 0.19
CA MET A 35 4.49 19.39 0.34
C MET A 35 4.71 20.90 0.38
N ARG A 36 5.65 21.36 1.21
CA ARG A 36 6.01 22.79 1.31
C ARG A 36 6.49 23.37 -0.01
N VAL A 37 7.40 22.67 -0.71
CA VAL A 37 7.91 23.10 -2.03
C VAL A 37 6.79 23.18 -3.08
N ALA A 38 5.80 22.29 -2.99
CA ALA A 38 4.69 22.21 -3.92
C ALA A 38 3.47 23.07 -3.54
N GLY A 39 3.47 23.71 -2.37
CA GLY A 39 2.31 24.45 -1.84
C GLY A 39 1.15 23.54 -1.40
N VAL A 40 1.42 22.29 -1.05
CA VAL A 40 0.43 21.36 -0.49
C VAL A 40 0.22 21.65 1.01
N GLN A 41 -1.03 21.85 1.38
CA GLN A 41 -1.50 22.09 2.73
C GLN A 41 -1.89 20.81 3.45
N SER A 42 -2.43 19.81 2.74
CA SER A 42 -2.76 18.53 3.36
C SER A 42 -2.70 17.37 2.38
N ILE A 43 -2.39 16.17 2.91
CA ILE A 43 -2.51 14.87 2.24
C ILE A 43 -3.13 13.85 3.20
N THR A 44 -3.72 12.79 2.65
CA THR A 44 -4.16 11.60 3.39
C THR A 44 -3.46 10.37 2.86
N ILE A 45 -2.68 9.73 3.73
CA ILE A 45 -2.10 8.41 3.52
C ILE A 45 -3.21 7.38 3.72
N THR A 46 -3.53 6.64 2.67
CA THR A 46 -4.58 5.60 2.71
C THR A 46 -4.02 4.23 3.04
N SER A 47 -2.72 4.04 2.87
CA SER A 47 -2.09 2.75 3.07
C SER A 47 -0.58 2.88 3.30
N THR A 48 -0.01 1.97 4.10
CA THR A 48 1.43 1.85 4.30
C THR A 48 1.79 0.38 4.52
N TYR A 49 2.67 0.03 5.46
CA TYR A 49 2.97 -1.35 5.81
C TYR A 49 1.69 -2.19 6.02
N ARG A 50 1.69 -3.41 5.47
CA ARG A 50 0.65 -4.42 5.67
C ARG A 50 1.30 -5.72 6.14
N SER A 51 0.78 -6.26 7.23
CA SER A 51 1.11 -7.63 7.63
C SER A 51 0.62 -8.63 6.56
N PRO A 52 1.13 -9.88 6.51
CA PRO A 52 0.59 -10.92 5.64
C PRO A 52 -0.93 -11.13 5.81
N LYS A 53 -1.44 -11.00 7.04
CA LYS A 53 -2.86 -11.06 7.35
C LYS A 53 -3.64 -9.93 6.69
N ASP A 54 -3.17 -8.69 6.84
CA ASP A 54 -3.80 -7.51 6.24
C ASP A 54 -3.72 -7.55 4.72
N GLN A 55 -2.58 -8.01 4.19
CA GLN A 55 -2.40 -8.18 2.75
C GLN A 55 -3.39 -9.21 2.20
N GLY A 56 -3.54 -10.38 2.83
CA GLY A 56 -4.52 -11.39 2.41
C GLY A 56 -5.96 -10.85 2.43
N ARG A 57 -6.33 -10.06 3.44
CA ARG A 57 -7.63 -9.38 3.50
C ARG A 57 -7.83 -8.43 2.31
N VAL A 58 -6.88 -7.53 2.09
CA VAL A 58 -6.95 -6.52 1.01
C VAL A 58 -7.02 -7.19 -0.36
N MET A 59 -6.24 -8.24 -0.59
CA MET A 59 -6.25 -8.99 -1.84
C MET A 59 -7.59 -9.68 -2.09
N LEU A 60 -8.22 -10.23 -1.04
CA LEU A 60 -9.55 -10.85 -1.16
C LEU A 60 -10.64 -9.80 -1.44
N ASP A 61 -10.62 -8.69 -0.69
CA ASP A 61 -11.53 -7.56 -0.88
C ASP A 61 -11.43 -7.04 -2.33
N ASN A 62 -10.22 -6.88 -2.85
CA ASN A 62 -9.98 -6.43 -4.22
C ASN A 62 -10.46 -7.45 -5.27
N ALA A 63 -10.16 -8.74 -5.09
CA ALA A 63 -10.60 -9.80 -6.01
C ALA A 63 -12.13 -9.92 -6.10
N SER A 64 -12.86 -9.47 -5.07
CA SER A 64 -14.32 -9.43 -5.08
C SER A 64 -14.91 -8.26 -5.88
N ARG A 65 -14.12 -7.21 -6.14
CA ARG A 65 -14.57 -5.94 -6.74
C ARG A 65 -14.02 -5.71 -8.14
N GLU A 66 -12.78 -6.13 -8.38
CA GLU A 66 -12.05 -5.86 -9.61
C GLU A 66 -12.11 -7.06 -10.57
N SER A 67 -12.19 -6.79 -11.88
CA SER A 67 -12.22 -7.82 -12.91
C SER A 67 -10.83 -8.22 -13.43
N GLY A 68 -9.76 -7.51 -13.02
CA GLY A 68 -8.39 -7.67 -13.51
C GLY A 68 -7.39 -8.08 -12.43
N TRP A 69 -6.25 -8.67 -12.84
CA TRP A 69 -5.17 -9.01 -11.92
C TRP A 69 -4.46 -7.73 -11.46
N MET A 70 -4.28 -7.54 -10.15
CA MET A 70 -3.72 -6.29 -9.62
C MET A 70 -2.23 -6.40 -9.30
N TYR A 71 -1.77 -7.60 -8.96
CA TYR A 71 -0.40 -7.82 -8.50
C TYR A 71 0.47 -8.39 -9.62
N LYS A 72 1.75 -8.59 -9.34
CA LYS A 72 2.66 -9.30 -10.25
C LYS A 72 2.59 -10.81 -10.00
N GLU A 73 3.42 -11.58 -10.69
CA GLU A 73 3.48 -13.05 -10.68
C GLU A 73 3.21 -13.72 -9.31
N HIS A 74 3.95 -13.37 -8.26
CA HIS A 74 3.72 -13.95 -6.92
C HIS A 74 2.36 -13.57 -6.33
N GLY A 75 1.93 -12.33 -6.52
CA GLY A 75 0.61 -11.89 -6.09
C GLY A 75 -0.52 -12.49 -6.94
N HIS A 76 -0.31 -12.77 -8.23
CA HIS A 76 -1.26 -13.55 -9.04
C HIS A 76 -1.52 -14.92 -8.42
N ALA A 77 -0.49 -15.59 -7.90
CA ALA A 77 -0.66 -16.89 -7.26
C ALA A 77 -1.59 -16.83 -6.04
N VAL A 78 -1.56 -15.71 -5.31
CA VAL A 78 -2.45 -15.45 -4.16
C VAL A 78 -3.84 -15.01 -4.63
N GLU A 79 -3.95 -14.10 -5.61
CA GLU A 79 -5.23 -13.69 -6.21
C GLU A 79 -5.99 -14.86 -6.84
N LYS A 80 -5.27 -15.85 -7.38
CA LYS A 80 -5.88 -17.04 -7.97
C LYS A 80 -6.70 -17.83 -6.94
N ILE A 81 -6.23 -17.92 -5.69
CA ILE A 81 -6.96 -18.58 -4.60
C ILE A 81 -8.31 -17.89 -4.37
N ALA A 82 -8.31 -16.55 -4.28
CA ALA A 82 -9.53 -15.78 -4.13
C ALA A 82 -10.49 -16.00 -5.30
N ARG A 83 -9.99 -15.89 -6.53
CA ARG A 83 -10.80 -16.01 -7.76
C ARG A 83 -11.39 -17.40 -7.93
N ASP A 84 -10.61 -18.44 -7.70
CA ASP A 84 -11.08 -19.83 -7.77
C ASP A 84 -12.22 -20.05 -6.75
N SER A 85 -12.04 -19.58 -5.51
CA SER A 85 -13.07 -19.66 -4.45
C SER A 85 -14.35 -18.88 -4.81
N LEU A 86 -14.22 -17.62 -5.24
CA LEU A 86 -15.35 -16.79 -5.65
C LEU A 86 -16.11 -17.39 -6.84
N SER A 87 -15.40 -18.01 -7.79
CA SER A 87 -16.00 -18.68 -8.94
C SER A 87 -16.75 -19.96 -8.54
N ALA A 88 -16.21 -20.74 -7.59
CA ALA A 88 -16.87 -21.92 -7.05
C ALA A 88 -18.15 -21.54 -6.30
N ASN A 89 -18.09 -20.50 -5.47
CA ASN A 89 -19.23 -20.00 -4.70
C ASN A 89 -20.35 -19.50 -5.62
N ARG A 90 -20.02 -18.82 -6.73
CA ARG A 90 -21.01 -18.40 -7.73
C ARG A 90 -21.70 -19.61 -8.40
N ARG A 91 -20.94 -20.65 -8.76
CA ARG A 91 -21.52 -21.86 -9.37
C ARG A 91 -22.48 -22.59 -8.44
N VAL A 92 -22.20 -22.61 -7.13
CA VAL A 92 -23.11 -23.15 -6.10
C VAL A 92 -24.40 -22.34 -6.06
N GLN A 93 -24.30 -21.01 -6.04
CA GLN A 93 -25.47 -20.12 -6.04
C GLN A 93 -26.31 -20.28 -7.31
N ASP A 94 -25.69 -20.32 -8.49
CA ASP A 94 -26.36 -20.53 -9.77
C ASP A 94 -27.08 -21.89 -9.84
N GLY A 95 -26.48 -22.94 -9.25
CA GLY A 95 -27.08 -24.26 -9.14
C GLY A 95 -28.33 -24.26 -8.27
N LEU A 96 -28.27 -23.64 -7.09
CA LEU A 96 -29.43 -23.49 -6.21
C LEU A 96 -30.56 -22.68 -6.86
N ALA A 97 -30.22 -21.62 -7.60
CA ALA A 97 -31.20 -20.75 -8.27
C ALA A 97 -31.93 -21.44 -9.44
N LYS A 98 -31.33 -22.45 -10.09
CA LYS A 98 -31.89 -23.14 -11.26
C LYS A 98 -32.68 -24.42 -10.92
N GLY A 99 -32.92 -24.69 -9.64
CA GLY A 99 -33.54 -25.92 -9.17
C GLY A 99 -32.54 -27.05 -8.97
N PHE A 100 -32.87 -27.99 -8.08
CA PHE A 100 -32.03 -29.14 -7.75
C PHE A 100 -32.09 -30.18 -8.88
N ASP A 101 -30.98 -30.37 -9.60
CA ASP A 101 -30.80 -31.48 -10.53
C ASP A 101 -30.07 -32.63 -9.80
N PRO A 102 -30.75 -33.76 -9.51
CA PRO A 102 -30.17 -34.89 -8.77
C PRO A 102 -29.07 -35.63 -9.54
N GLN A 103 -28.93 -35.43 -10.85
CA GLN A 103 -27.87 -36.04 -11.66
C GLN A 103 -26.65 -35.13 -11.79
N ARG A 104 -26.77 -33.85 -11.44
CA ARG A 104 -25.66 -32.92 -11.47
C ARG A 104 -24.73 -33.22 -10.29
N PRO A 105 -23.40 -33.39 -10.53
CA PRO A 105 -22.45 -33.51 -9.44
C PRO A 105 -22.59 -32.34 -8.49
N LEU A 106 -22.82 -32.62 -7.21
CA LEU A 106 -22.85 -31.58 -6.18
C LEU A 106 -21.49 -30.85 -6.24
N PRO A 107 -21.48 -29.51 -6.36
CA PRO A 107 -20.24 -28.77 -6.21
C PRO A 107 -19.64 -29.11 -4.84
N GLY A 108 -18.32 -29.28 -4.78
CA GLY A 108 -17.63 -29.42 -3.49
C GLY A 108 -17.96 -28.24 -2.55
N PRO A 109 -17.75 -28.38 -1.23
CA PRO A 109 -18.12 -27.35 -0.29
C PRO A 109 -17.50 -26.00 -0.66
N ALA A 110 -18.37 -25.01 -0.82
CA ALA A 110 -17.99 -23.60 -1.00
C ALA A 110 -17.14 -23.15 0.19
N LYS A 111 -15.95 -22.61 -0.07
CA LYS A 111 -15.13 -22.04 1.00
C LYS A 111 -15.74 -20.74 1.47
N SER A 112 -15.78 -20.56 2.79
CA SER A 112 -16.13 -19.30 3.40
C SER A 112 -15.09 -18.23 3.07
N HIS A 113 -15.48 -16.96 3.29
CA HIS A 113 -14.56 -15.83 3.16
C HIS A 113 -13.35 -15.98 4.11
N ALA A 114 -13.57 -16.48 5.32
CA ALA A 114 -12.51 -16.70 6.31
C ALA A 114 -11.52 -17.78 5.87
N GLU A 115 -12.01 -18.94 5.39
CA GLU A 115 -11.16 -20.02 4.88
C GLU A 115 -10.36 -19.57 3.66
N THR A 116 -11.00 -18.86 2.73
CA THR A 116 -10.33 -18.30 1.55
C THR A 116 -9.21 -17.35 1.98
N GLN A 117 -9.48 -16.45 2.93
CA GLN A 117 -8.46 -15.53 3.45
C GLN A 117 -7.32 -16.28 4.13
N SER A 118 -7.60 -17.31 4.95
CA SER A 118 -6.58 -18.11 5.60
C SER A 118 -5.65 -18.81 4.59
N GLU A 119 -6.20 -19.37 3.51
CA GLU A 119 -5.38 -19.95 2.43
C GLU A 119 -4.51 -18.93 1.72
N MET A 120 -5.04 -17.73 1.46
CA MET A 120 -4.26 -16.64 0.89
C MET A 120 -3.11 -16.23 1.81
N ILE A 121 -3.35 -16.14 3.12
CA ILE A 121 -2.30 -15.82 4.11
C ILE A 121 -1.23 -16.90 4.15
N LEU A 122 -1.62 -18.17 4.14
CA LEU A 122 -0.66 -19.29 4.07
C LEU A 122 0.17 -19.23 2.79
N LYS A 123 -0.45 -18.91 1.65
CA LYS A 123 0.25 -18.75 0.38
C LYS A 123 1.23 -17.59 0.39
N ILE A 124 0.85 -16.46 0.99
CA ILE A 124 1.74 -15.32 1.18
C ILE A 124 2.98 -15.75 1.99
N HIS A 125 2.79 -16.40 3.13
CA HIS A 125 3.91 -16.86 3.95
C HIS A 125 4.80 -17.87 3.23
N GLU A 126 4.23 -18.78 2.44
CA GLU A 126 4.99 -19.72 1.60
C GLU A 126 5.89 -18.97 0.60
N LEU A 127 5.32 -18.00 -0.12
CA LEU A 127 6.04 -17.21 -1.11
C LEU A 127 7.12 -16.34 -0.46
N GLU A 128 6.84 -15.69 0.66
CA GLU A 128 7.82 -14.88 1.37
C GLU A 128 8.98 -15.70 1.93
N ARG A 129 8.73 -16.93 2.41
CA ARG A 129 9.81 -17.85 2.81
C ARG A 129 10.71 -18.23 1.64
N LYS A 130 10.14 -18.38 0.44
CA LYS A 130 10.88 -18.85 -0.74
C LYS A 130 11.60 -17.73 -1.50
N PHE A 131 10.98 -16.56 -1.62
CA PHE A 131 11.44 -15.47 -2.49
C PHE A 131 11.76 -14.17 -1.73
N GLY A 132 11.59 -14.16 -0.41
CA GLY A 132 11.80 -13.01 0.44
C GLY A 132 10.52 -12.18 0.65
N VAL A 133 10.51 -11.46 1.77
CA VAL A 133 9.42 -10.55 2.17
C VAL A 133 9.22 -9.44 1.13
N GLY A 134 7.96 -9.17 0.81
CA GLY A 134 7.60 -8.14 -0.17
C GLY A 134 7.54 -8.62 -1.63
N CYS A 135 7.72 -9.92 -1.88
CA CYS A 135 7.58 -10.51 -3.21
C CYS A 135 6.14 -10.49 -3.74
N VAL A 136 5.14 -10.56 -2.84
CA VAL A 136 3.70 -10.47 -3.16
C VAL A 136 3.27 -9.01 -3.28
N SER A 137 3.57 -8.18 -2.29
CA SER A 137 3.33 -6.74 -2.31
C SER A 137 4.43 -5.98 -1.61
N LYS A 138 4.84 -4.82 -2.16
CA LYS A 138 5.84 -3.96 -1.53
C LYS A 138 5.45 -3.45 -0.15
N HIS A 139 4.15 -3.34 0.14
CA HIS A 139 3.65 -2.97 1.46
C HIS A 139 4.00 -3.98 2.56
N GLN A 140 4.42 -5.19 2.23
CA GLN A 140 4.84 -6.18 3.23
C GLN A 140 6.31 -6.02 3.63
N THR A 141 7.07 -5.18 2.92
CA THR A 141 8.48 -4.95 3.23
C THR A 141 8.63 -4.32 4.61
N ASP A 142 9.73 -4.65 5.30
CA ASP A 142 10.04 -4.11 6.62
C ASP A 142 10.05 -2.56 6.61
N PRO A 143 9.16 -1.90 7.39
CA PRO A 143 9.08 -0.44 7.44
C PRO A 143 10.35 0.22 7.99
N LYS A 144 11.25 -0.54 8.64
CA LYS A 144 12.57 -0.05 9.05
C LYS A 144 13.59 0.00 7.90
N LYS A 145 13.31 -0.66 6.78
CA LYS A 145 14.15 -0.64 5.57
C LYS A 145 13.59 0.30 4.51
N ILE A 146 12.27 0.30 4.35
CA ILE A 146 11.60 1.15 3.36
C ILE A 146 10.18 1.48 3.83
N ASN A 147 9.79 2.75 3.78
CA ASN A 147 8.39 3.13 3.93
C ASN A 147 7.74 3.15 2.54
N VAL A 148 6.77 2.26 2.36
CA VAL A 148 5.88 2.25 1.21
C VAL A 148 4.60 2.96 1.64
N ILE A 149 4.20 3.99 0.90
CA ILE A 149 3.15 4.93 1.29
C ILE A 149 2.22 5.15 0.09
N ASP A 150 0.94 4.83 0.25
CA ASP A 150 -0.11 5.22 -0.69
C ASP A 150 -0.80 6.49 -0.20
N ILE A 151 -0.84 7.50 -1.06
CA ILE A 151 -1.54 8.75 -0.83
C ILE A 151 -2.76 8.80 -1.76
N ASP A 152 -3.92 9.20 -1.24
CA ASP A 152 -5.08 9.51 -2.09
C ASP A 152 -4.82 10.83 -2.85
N PRO A 153 -4.71 10.85 -4.19
CA PRO A 153 -4.47 12.08 -4.94
C PRO A 153 -5.57 13.13 -4.74
N LYS A 154 -6.81 12.71 -4.47
CA LYS A 154 -7.95 13.63 -4.21
C LYS A 154 -7.83 14.32 -2.85
N SER A 155 -7.03 13.76 -1.95
CA SER A 155 -6.75 14.34 -0.62
C SER A 155 -5.69 15.45 -0.66
N VAL A 156 -4.94 15.59 -1.76
CA VAL A 156 -3.98 16.68 -1.91
C VAL A 156 -4.73 18.01 -1.96
N LYS A 157 -4.48 18.89 -0.98
CA LYS A 157 -5.09 20.23 -0.91
C LYS A 157 -4.02 21.31 -1.03
N PRO A 158 -4.22 22.34 -1.87
CA PRO A 158 -5.21 22.40 -2.93
C PRO A 158 -4.92 21.33 -4.01
N PHE A 159 -5.94 20.86 -4.73
CA PHE A 159 -5.76 19.79 -5.73
C PHE A 159 -4.84 20.22 -6.89
N SER A 160 -4.79 21.52 -7.19
CA SER A 160 -3.85 22.11 -8.16
C SER A 160 -2.37 21.88 -7.79
N ALA A 161 -2.07 21.64 -6.52
CA ALA A 161 -0.72 21.34 -6.04
C ALA A 161 -0.29 19.87 -6.28
N LEU A 162 -1.18 18.99 -6.77
CA LEU A 162 -0.84 17.58 -7.03
C LEU A 162 0.32 17.43 -8.03
N ALA A 163 0.27 18.11 -9.18
CA ALA A 163 1.33 18.00 -10.18
C ALA A 163 2.68 18.58 -9.67
N PRO A 164 2.71 19.77 -9.05
CA PRO A 164 3.90 20.26 -8.34
C PRO A 164 4.42 19.29 -7.28
N PHE A 165 3.54 18.63 -6.53
CA PHE A 165 3.90 17.67 -5.48
C PHE A 165 4.56 16.42 -6.05
N ILE A 166 4.00 15.84 -7.11
CA ILE A 166 4.62 14.71 -7.81
C ILE A 166 5.99 15.13 -8.38
N LYS A 167 6.13 16.35 -8.91
CA LYS A 167 7.42 16.88 -9.38
C LYS A 167 8.44 17.01 -8.24
N ALA A 168 8.01 17.53 -7.07
CA ALA A 168 8.85 17.64 -5.88
C ALA A 168 9.31 16.26 -5.38
N LEU A 169 8.40 15.29 -5.28
CA LEU A 169 8.73 13.90 -4.93
C LEU A 169 9.71 13.28 -5.93
N THR A 170 9.51 13.53 -7.23
CA THR A 170 10.38 13.00 -8.28
C THR A 170 11.80 13.55 -8.18
N GLY A 171 11.93 14.85 -7.85
CA GLY A 171 13.21 15.53 -7.69
C GLY A 171 13.94 15.23 -6.38
N ASP A 172 13.25 14.75 -5.34
CA ASP A 172 13.87 14.47 -4.04
C ASP A 172 14.73 13.19 -4.11
N GLN A 173 16.01 13.30 -3.77
CA GLN A 173 16.97 12.19 -3.84
C GLN A 173 16.67 11.04 -2.88
N HIS A 174 15.89 11.28 -1.82
CA HIS A 174 15.54 10.26 -0.82
C HIS A 174 14.28 9.46 -1.20
N VAL A 175 13.57 9.87 -2.25
CA VAL A 175 12.46 9.11 -2.83
C VAL A 175 12.99 8.19 -3.93
N GLU A 176 12.82 6.88 -3.76
CA GLU A 176 13.35 5.87 -4.68
C GLU A 176 12.42 5.65 -5.88
N ARG A 177 11.14 5.41 -5.61
CA ARG A 177 10.13 5.06 -6.62
C ARG A 177 8.80 5.74 -6.34
N ILE A 178 8.08 6.03 -7.41
CA ILE A 178 6.76 6.65 -7.37
C ILE A 178 5.83 5.92 -8.34
N GLY A 179 4.69 5.45 -7.87
CA GLY A 179 3.60 4.96 -8.70
C GLY A 179 2.64 6.10 -9.01
N LEU A 180 2.47 6.42 -10.30
CA LEU A 180 1.60 7.53 -10.70
C LEU A 180 0.13 7.08 -10.79
N PRO A 181 -0.82 7.87 -10.26
CA PRO A 181 -2.22 7.45 -10.20
C PRO A 181 -2.84 7.31 -11.58
N GLY A 182 -3.74 6.33 -11.71
CA GLY A 182 -4.66 6.24 -12.85
C GLY A 182 -3.97 6.00 -14.20
N GLY A 183 -2.87 5.26 -14.21
CA GLY A 183 -2.22 4.90 -15.47
C GLY A 183 -1.37 6.01 -16.10
N ALA A 184 -1.09 7.10 -15.39
CA ALA A 184 -0.37 8.25 -15.94
C ALA A 184 1.00 7.87 -16.52
N ARG A 185 1.36 8.49 -17.64
CA ARG A 185 2.59 8.18 -18.39
C ARG A 185 3.82 8.51 -17.56
N LYS A 186 4.77 7.57 -17.51
CA LYS A 186 6.09 7.77 -16.89
C LYS A 186 6.84 8.88 -17.59
N TYR A 187 7.52 9.72 -16.81
CA TYR A 187 8.42 10.76 -17.34
C TYR A 187 9.79 10.79 -16.64
N SER A 188 10.02 9.92 -15.66
CA SER A 188 11.29 9.69 -14.99
C SER A 188 11.50 8.19 -14.75
N LYS A 189 12.75 7.78 -14.55
CA LYS A 189 13.14 6.41 -14.18
C LYS A 189 12.58 5.99 -12.81
N LYS A 190 12.22 6.96 -11.94
CA LYS A 190 11.56 6.71 -10.65
C LYS A 190 10.10 6.29 -10.81
N HIS A 191 9.47 6.57 -11.95
CA HIS A 191 8.05 6.31 -12.14
C HIS A 191 7.76 4.88 -12.57
N PHE A 192 6.71 4.32 -12.00
CA PHE A 192 6.03 3.18 -12.57
C PHE A 192 4.54 3.45 -12.71
N VAL A 193 3.87 2.65 -13.53
CA VAL A 193 2.43 2.75 -13.72
C VAL A 193 1.79 2.06 -12.53
N GLU A 194 1.00 2.78 -11.77
CA GLU A 194 0.22 2.22 -10.68
C GLU A 194 -1.12 1.74 -11.23
N SER A 195 -1.49 0.50 -10.90
CA SER A 195 -2.77 -0.09 -11.33
C SER A 195 -3.95 0.47 -10.53
N VAL A 196 -3.67 0.97 -9.32
CA VAL A 196 -4.61 1.67 -8.46
C VAL A 196 -4.59 3.18 -8.66
N GLY A 197 -5.69 3.83 -8.27
CA GLY A 197 -5.84 5.29 -8.35
C GLY A 197 -5.03 6.08 -7.30
N CYS A 198 -4.09 5.46 -6.59
CA CYS A 198 -3.27 6.11 -5.56
C CYS A 198 -1.98 6.71 -6.13
N LEU A 199 -1.39 7.64 -5.38
CA LEU A 199 -0.01 8.04 -5.54
C LEU A 199 0.84 7.19 -4.59
N HIS A 200 1.56 6.21 -5.14
CA HIS A 200 2.46 5.33 -4.38
C HIS A 200 3.84 5.97 -4.25
N VAL A 201 4.44 5.95 -3.06
CA VAL A 201 5.75 6.53 -2.78
C VAL A 201 6.60 5.54 -1.97
N GLU A 202 7.83 5.30 -2.43
CA GLU A 202 8.81 4.45 -1.76
C GLU A 202 9.97 5.30 -1.24
N ILE A 203 10.15 5.31 0.09
CA ILE A 203 11.21 6.05 0.78
C ILE A 203 12.09 5.05 1.54
N PRO A 204 13.30 4.74 1.05
CA PRO A 204 14.29 3.96 1.78
C PRO A 204 14.61 4.62 3.11
N GLN A 205 14.67 3.82 4.17
CA GLN A 205 15.03 4.31 5.48
C GLN A 205 16.54 4.30 5.62
N MET A 206 17.10 5.38 6.17
CA MET A 206 18.49 5.35 6.59
C MET A 206 18.63 4.34 7.73
N PRO A 207 19.73 3.57 7.79
CA PRO A 207 20.02 2.78 8.98
C PRO A 207 19.97 3.72 10.18
N ALA A 208 19.24 3.34 11.23
CA ALA A 208 19.24 4.08 12.47
C ALA A 208 20.71 4.28 12.87
N VAL A 209 21.19 5.53 12.88
CA VAL A 209 22.45 5.82 13.55
C VAL A 209 22.20 5.40 15.00
N PRO A 210 22.90 4.39 15.53
CA PRO A 210 22.75 4.04 16.93
C PRO A 210 23.02 5.32 17.70
N ASP A 211 22.13 5.70 18.63
CA ASP A 211 22.34 6.82 19.53
C ASP A 211 23.77 6.71 20.08
N ARG A 212 24.68 7.49 19.52
CA ARG A 212 25.95 7.74 20.19
C ARG A 212 25.51 8.54 21.39
N LYS A 213 25.46 7.87 22.55
CA LYS A 213 25.48 8.54 23.85
C LYS A 213 26.51 9.65 23.73
N ILE A 214 26.05 10.89 23.69
CA ILE A 214 26.91 12.05 23.85
C ILE A 214 27.49 11.84 25.25
N ARG A 215 28.75 11.39 25.33
CA ARG A 215 29.49 11.44 26.58
C ARG A 215 29.67 12.91 26.88
N VAL A 216 28.86 13.41 27.79
CA VAL A 216 29.08 14.68 28.51
C VAL A 216 30.18 14.46 29.53
N ASP A 217 31.37 14.06 29.07
CA ASP A 217 32.56 13.98 29.90
C ASP A 217 33.68 14.66 29.10
N ASN A 218 33.76 15.98 29.25
CA ASN A 218 34.98 16.80 29.24
C ASN A 218 34.59 18.29 29.18
N ILE A 219 34.01 18.77 30.28
CA ILE A 219 34.15 20.16 30.71
C ILE A 219 34.60 20.10 32.17
N ALA A 220 35.92 20.19 32.34
CA ALA A 220 36.71 20.65 33.49
C ALA A 220 38.02 19.86 33.54
#